data_AF-A0A962BT09-F1
#
_entry.id   AF-A0A962BT09-F1
#
_cell.length_a   1.000
_cell.length_b   1.000
_cell.length_c   1.000
_cell.angle_alpha   90.00
_cell.angle_beta   90.00
_cell.angle_gamma   90.00
#
_symmetry.space_group_name_H-M   'P 1'
#
loop_
_entity.id
_entity.type
_entity.pdbx_description
1 polymer ?
#
loop_
_entity_poly.entity_id
_entity_poly.type
_entity_poly.pdbx_seq_one_letter_code
_entity_poly.pdbx_strand_id
1 'polypeptide(L)'
;MGRLVLYDGHDVAGGGTISMEGYADQRRAEKPVAQNIYQVESLTSYEARARQNRHYGAVFWFTGLSGAGKSTLAIAVERALFERGYHTYVLDGDNVRHGLNSDLGFSPEDRAENIRRIGEVAALMADAGNICVTAFISPYREDRDRARKASPARFHEIYVKADL
;
A
#
# COMPACT_ATOMS: atom_id res chain seq x y z
N MET A 1 15.85 32.20 -2.16
CA MET A 1 16.75 32.84 -3.12
C MET A 1 18.07 32.08 -3.09
N GLY A 2 18.37 31.30 -4.12
CA GLY A 2 19.64 30.57 -4.22
C GLY A 2 20.70 31.43 -4.91
N ARG A 3 21.99 31.13 -4.71
CA ARG A 3 23.07 31.71 -5.50
C ARG A 3 23.83 30.57 -6.17
N LEU A 4 24.18 30.78 -7.43
CA LEU A 4 25.02 29.89 -8.21
C LEU A 4 26.28 30.64 -8.62
N VAL A 5 27.40 29.94 -8.58
CA VAL A 5 28.67 30.38 -9.17
C VAL A 5 29.09 29.30 -10.16
N LEU A 6 29.40 29.70 -11.39
CA LEU A 6 29.96 28.84 -12.41
C LEU A 6 31.48 28.91 -12.33
N TYR A 7 32.12 27.76 -12.26
CA TYR A 7 33.57 27.63 -12.27
C TYR A 7 34.01 26.95 -13.57
N ASP A 8 35.09 27.44 -14.15
CA ASP A 8 35.84 26.75 -15.20
C ASP A 8 37.27 26.51 -14.70
N GLY A 9 37.59 25.24 -14.44
CA GLY A 9 38.79 24.87 -13.70
C GLY A 9 38.81 25.46 -12.29
N HIS A 10 39.78 26.34 -12.02
CA HIS A 10 39.93 27.04 -10.74
C HIS A 10 39.45 28.50 -10.77
N ASP A 11 38.98 28.98 -11.92
CA ASP A 11 38.55 30.36 -12.09
C ASP A 11 37.02 30.47 -12.05
N VAL A 12 36.54 31.53 -11.41
CA VAL A 12 35.10 31.86 -11.42
C VAL A 12 34.76 32.42 -12.80
N ALA A 13 34.01 31.64 -13.56
CA ALA A 13 33.55 32.01 -14.91
C ALA A 13 32.28 32.88 -14.88
N GLY A 14 31.51 32.87 -13.78
CA GLY A 14 30.34 33.74 -13.62
C GLY A 14 29.51 33.45 -12.37
N GLY A 15 28.51 34.28 -12.09
CA GLY A 15 27.60 34.09 -10.96
C GLY A 15 26.20 34.64 -11.21
N GLY A 16 25.21 34.08 -10.51
CA GLY A 16 23.81 34.47 -10.64
C GLY A 16 23.00 34.20 -9.38
N THR A 17 21.82 34.84 -9.30
CA THR A 17 20.82 34.57 -8.25
C THR A 17 19.65 33.80 -8.85
N ILE A 18 19.22 32.76 -8.15
CA ILE A 18 18.03 31.98 -8.49
C ILE A 18 16.89 32.50 -7.60
N SER A 19 15.93 33.19 -8.22
CA SER A 19 14.65 33.49 -7.60
C SER A 19 13.63 32.43 -7.99
N MET A 20 12.81 32.04 -7.01
CA MET A 20 11.63 31.18 -7.25
C MET A 20 10.36 32.02 -7.44
N GLU A 21 10.45 33.35 -7.41
CA GLU A 21 9.32 34.23 -7.74
C GLU A 21 8.92 34.02 -9.20
N GLY A 22 7.64 33.71 -9.42
CA GLY A 22 7.07 33.48 -10.75
C GLY A 22 7.22 32.05 -11.28
N TYR A 23 8.01 31.19 -10.63
CA TYR A 23 8.04 29.76 -10.95
C TYR A 23 6.93 29.04 -10.21
N ALA A 24 6.01 28.42 -10.95
CA ALA A 24 5.00 27.54 -10.36
C ALA A 24 5.69 26.42 -9.57
N ASP A 25 5.27 26.20 -8.32
CA ASP A 25 5.71 25.05 -7.53
C ASP A 25 5.25 23.78 -8.24
N GLN A 26 6.13 23.14 -9.00
CA GLN A 26 5.83 21.94 -9.77
C GLN A 26 5.44 20.76 -8.88
N ARG A 27 5.67 20.83 -7.56
CA ARG A 27 5.16 19.82 -6.60
C ARG A 27 3.66 19.96 -6.34
N ARG A 28 3.05 21.10 -6.69
CA ARG A 28 1.60 21.33 -6.68
C ARG A 28 0.97 21.15 -8.07
N ALA A 29 1.73 20.71 -9.07
CA ALA A 29 1.18 20.38 -10.37
C ALA A 29 0.10 19.30 -10.20
N GLU A 30 -1.08 19.58 -10.76
CA GLU A 30 -2.26 18.72 -10.79
C GLU A 30 -1.90 17.26 -10.97
N LYS A 31 -2.52 16.36 -10.18
CA LYS A 31 -2.31 14.90 -10.26
C LYS A 31 -2.35 14.47 -11.73
N PRO A 32 -1.21 14.15 -12.37
CA PRO A 32 -1.24 13.77 -13.76
C PRO A 32 -1.92 12.41 -13.83
N VAL A 33 -3.09 12.35 -14.47
CA VAL A 33 -3.69 11.08 -14.84
C VAL A 33 -2.77 10.50 -15.91
N ALA A 34 -1.98 9.49 -15.56
CA ALA A 34 -0.98 8.93 -16.45
C ALA A 34 -1.67 8.43 -17.74
N GLN A 35 -1.35 9.05 -18.87
CA GLN A 35 -2.00 8.78 -20.16
C GLN A 35 -1.43 7.55 -20.89
N ASN A 36 -0.41 6.90 -20.35
CA ASN A 36 0.30 5.78 -20.98
C ASN A 36 0.60 4.65 -19.97
N ILE A 37 -0.44 4.01 -19.45
CA ILE A 37 -0.28 2.81 -18.60
C ILE A 37 -0.55 1.57 -19.45
N TYR A 38 0.50 0.81 -19.74
CA TYR A 38 0.40 -0.52 -20.34
C TYR A 38 0.68 -1.57 -19.25
N GLN A 39 -0.17 -2.59 -19.13
CA GLN A 39 0.15 -3.73 -18.28
C GLN A 39 1.28 -4.53 -18.93
N VAL A 40 2.38 -4.69 -18.21
CA VAL A 40 3.48 -5.57 -18.65
C VAL A 40 3.14 -6.98 -18.20
N GLU A 41 3.01 -7.90 -19.15
CA GLU A 41 2.79 -9.32 -18.82
C GLU A 41 4.05 -9.93 -18.20
N SER A 42 3.87 -10.62 -17.07
CA SER A 42 4.95 -11.39 -16.46
C SER A 42 5.12 -12.74 -17.15
N LEU A 43 6.36 -13.16 -17.38
CA LEU A 43 6.67 -14.52 -17.83
C LEU A 43 6.35 -15.59 -16.78
N THR A 44 6.04 -15.19 -15.55
CA THR A 44 5.63 -16.09 -14.45
C THR A 44 4.17 -15.89 -14.14
N SER A 45 3.34 -16.89 -14.46
CA SER A 45 1.91 -16.84 -14.14
C SER A 45 1.63 -17.02 -12.65
N TYR A 46 0.45 -16.59 -12.23
CA TYR A 46 -0.06 -16.83 -10.88
C TYR A 46 -0.10 -18.33 -10.53
N GLU A 47 -0.50 -19.19 -11.47
CA GLU A 47 -0.54 -20.65 -11.30
C GLU A 47 0.86 -21.24 -11.14
N ALA A 48 1.86 -20.70 -11.85
CA ALA A 48 3.24 -21.13 -11.69
C ALA A 48 3.75 -20.84 -10.27
N ARG A 49 3.48 -19.63 -9.76
CA ARG A 49 3.78 -19.26 -8.35
C ARG A 49 3.07 -20.19 -7.38
N ALA A 50 1.78 -20.43 -7.60
CA ALA A 50 0.98 -21.28 -6.71
C ALA A 50 1.48 -22.74 -6.67
N ARG A 51 1.87 -23.29 -7.82
CA ARG A 51 2.47 -24.64 -7.91
C ARG A 51 3.81 -24.71 -7.17
N GLN A 52 4.65 -23.69 -7.34
CA GLN A 52 5.95 -23.62 -6.66
C GLN A 52 5.79 -23.49 -5.14
N ASN A 53 4.89 -22.61 -4.68
CA ASN A 53 4.61 -22.38 -3.27
C ASN A 53 3.81 -23.52 -2.63
N ARG A 54 3.19 -24.40 -3.42
CA ARG A 54 2.21 -25.42 -2.99
C ARG A 54 0.98 -24.83 -2.29
N HIS A 55 0.69 -23.56 -2.56
CA HIS A 55 -0.50 -22.87 -2.09
C HIS A 55 -0.77 -21.64 -2.98
N TYR A 56 -2.01 -21.17 -2.97
CA TYR A 56 -2.39 -19.94 -3.62
C TYR A 56 -2.12 -18.74 -2.72
N GLY A 57 -1.79 -17.59 -3.32
CA GLY A 57 -1.81 -16.32 -2.61
C GLY A 57 -3.25 -15.85 -2.38
N ALA A 58 -3.50 -15.21 -1.25
CA ALA A 58 -4.83 -14.80 -0.79
C ALA A 58 -4.77 -13.52 0.04
N VAL A 59 -5.89 -12.81 0.17
CA VAL A 59 -6.06 -11.66 1.06
C VAL A 59 -7.10 -12.02 2.11
N PHE A 60 -6.68 -12.09 3.36
CA PHE A 60 -7.55 -12.23 4.52
C PHE A 60 -7.75 -10.87 5.17
N TRP A 61 -8.91 -10.28 4.95
CA TRP A 61 -9.23 -8.92 5.34
C TRP A 61 -10.04 -8.87 6.63
N PHE A 62 -9.37 -8.60 7.76
CA PHE A 62 -10.03 -8.53 9.07
C PHE A 62 -10.64 -7.14 9.25
N THR A 63 -11.94 -7.10 9.54
CA THR A 63 -12.71 -5.88 9.81
C THR A 63 -13.53 -6.03 11.09
N GLY A 64 -13.78 -4.93 11.79
CA GLY A 64 -14.42 -4.94 13.11
C GLY A 64 -14.02 -3.76 14.00
N LEU A 65 -14.74 -3.58 15.10
CA LEU A 65 -14.55 -2.46 16.03
C LEU A 65 -13.11 -2.37 16.57
N SER A 66 -12.69 -1.16 16.95
CA SER A 66 -11.42 -1.00 17.70
C SER A 66 -11.48 -1.85 18.98
N GLY A 67 -10.36 -2.49 19.34
CA GLY A 67 -10.32 -3.39 20.51
C GLY A 67 -10.91 -4.79 20.30
N ALA A 68 -11.59 -5.08 19.17
CA ALA A 68 -12.18 -6.42 18.92
C ALA A 68 -11.15 -7.57 18.73
N GLY A 69 -9.85 -7.30 18.86
CA GLY A 69 -8.80 -8.33 18.74
C GLY A 69 -8.30 -8.62 17.31
N LYS A 70 -8.59 -7.76 16.33
CA LYS A 70 -8.16 -7.94 14.92
C LYS A 70 -6.66 -8.17 14.76
N SER A 71 -5.83 -7.28 15.30
CA SER A 71 -4.37 -7.37 15.17
C SER A 71 -3.81 -8.60 15.90
N THR A 72 -4.37 -8.92 17.07
CA THR A 72 -4.03 -10.13 17.83
C THR A 72 -4.31 -11.39 17.01
N LEU A 73 -5.50 -11.49 16.40
CA LEU A 73 -5.85 -12.62 15.54
C LEU A 73 -4.99 -12.65 14.27
N ALA A 74 -4.74 -11.50 13.63
CA ALA A 74 -3.93 -11.43 12.42
C ALA A 74 -2.50 -11.96 12.64
N ILE A 75 -1.85 -11.54 13.73
CA ILE A 75 -0.50 -12.01 14.12
C ILE A 75 -0.52 -13.51 14.46
N ALA A 76 -1.53 -13.98 15.20
CA ALA A 76 -1.65 -15.40 15.53
C ALA A 76 -1.88 -16.27 14.28
N VAL A 77 -2.70 -15.81 13.34
CA VAL A 77 -2.97 -16.48 12.06
C VAL A 77 -1.70 -16.52 11.20
N GLU A 78 -1.00 -15.40 11.08
CA GLU A 78 0.29 -15.34 10.37
C GLU A 78 1.27 -16.36 10.94
N ARG A 79 1.46 -16.36 12.27
CA ARG A 79 2.36 -17.31 12.93
C ARG A 79 1.99 -18.76 12.62
N ALA A 80 0.71 -19.09 12.74
CA ALA A 80 0.22 -20.45 12.52
C ALA A 80 0.29 -20.89 11.04
N LEU A 81 0.17 -19.96 10.09
CA LEU A 81 0.37 -20.24 8.66
C LEU A 81 1.86 -20.42 8.34
N PHE A 82 2.71 -19.55 8.87
CA PHE A 82 4.15 -19.62 8.69
C PHE A 82 4.72 -20.95 9.20
N GLU A 83 4.30 -21.41 10.38
CA GLU A 83 4.72 -22.72 10.94
C GLU A 83 4.30 -23.92 10.09
N ARG A 84 3.27 -23.76 9.24
CA ARG A 84 2.82 -24.79 8.29
C ARG A 84 3.50 -24.68 6.91
N GLY A 85 4.44 -23.75 6.75
CA GLY A 85 5.20 -23.54 5.52
C GLY A 85 4.50 -22.67 4.48
N TYR A 86 3.45 -21.94 4.86
CA TYR A 86 2.82 -20.97 3.96
C TYR A 86 3.61 -19.66 3.93
N HIS A 87 3.76 -19.06 2.75
CA HIS A 87 4.24 -17.70 2.61
C HIS A 87 3.15 -16.73 3.03
N THR A 88 3.37 -15.98 4.10
CA THR A 88 2.38 -15.08 4.69
C THR A 88 3.01 -13.79 5.19
N TYR A 89 2.21 -12.73 5.27
CA TYR A 89 2.63 -11.42 5.76
C TYR A 89 1.44 -10.62 6.31
N VAL A 90 1.61 -9.99 7.47
CA VAL A 90 0.62 -9.07 8.06
C VAL A 90 0.81 -7.64 7.57
N LEU A 91 -0.23 -7.07 6.95
CA LEU A 91 -0.36 -5.63 6.75
C LEU A 91 -1.14 -5.02 7.91
N ASP A 92 -0.44 -4.31 8.78
CA ASP A 92 -1.02 -3.58 9.90
C ASP A 92 -1.02 -2.07 9.64
N GLY A 93 -2.03 -1.37 10.16
CA GLY A 93 -2.21 0.05 9.90
C GLY A 93 -1.14 0.94 10.48
N ASP A 94 -0.53 0.55 11.60
CA ASP A 94 0.55 1.33 12.21
C ASP A 94 1.82 1.23 11.36
N ASN A 95 2.18 0.03 10.90
CA ASN A 95 3.33 -0.20 10.02
C ASN A 95 3.19 0.53 8.67
N VAL A 96 1.99 0.50 8.08
CA VAL A 96 1.73 1.16 6.81
C VAL A 96 1.75 2.68 6.96
N ARG A 97 1.23 3.23 8.07
CA ARG A 97 1.23 4.67 8.36
C ARG A 97 2.61 5.25 8.62
N HIS A 98 3.58 4.47 9.10
CA HIS A 98 4.96 4.94 9.26
C HIS A 98 5.73 5.01 7.93
N GLY A 99 5.27 4.32 6.88
CA GLY A 99 5.94 4.26 5.58
C GLY A 99 5.04 4.72 4.44
N LEU A 100 4.42 3.75 3.76
CA LEU A 100 3.63 3.94 2.53
C LEU A 100 2.53 5.01 2.66
N ASN A 101 1.94 5.16 3.83
CA ASN A 101 0.83 6.06 4.10
C ASN A 101 1.21 7.18 5.09
N SER A 102 2.50 7.53 5.17
CA SER A 102 3.01 8.60 6.06
C SER A 102 2.52 10.00 5.68
N ASP A 103 2.06 10.19 4.45
CA ASP A 103 1.45 11.43 3.95
C ASP A 103 -0.04 11.57 4.33
N LEU A 104 -0.67 10.52 4.87
CA LEU A 104 -2.11 10.49 5.15
C LEU A 104 -2.41 10.78 6.62
N GLY A 105 -3.30 11.74 6.86
CA GLY A 105 -3.83 12.05 8.17
C GLY A 105 -4.97 11.12 8.61
N PHE A 106 -5.94 11.70 9.31
CA PHE A 106 -7.08 10.98 9.91
C PHE A 106 -8.45 11.47 9.42
N SER A 107 -8.48 12.34 8.40
CA SER A 107 -9.72 12.78 7.75
C SER A 107 -10.46 11.57 7.13
N PRO A 108 -11.78 11.67 6.89
CA PRO A 108 -12.51 10.63 6.16
C PRO A 108 -11.87 10.28 4.81
N GLU A 109 -11.39 11.28 4.08
CA GLU A 109 -10.75 11.13 2.78
C GLU A 109 -9.40 10.40 2.90
N ASP A 110 -8.57 10.76 3.87
CA ASP A 110 -7.29 10.11 4.13
C ASP A 110 -7.48 8.66 4.58
N ARG A 111 -8.56 8.37 5.35
CA ARG A 111 -8.91 7.00 5.74
C ARG A 111 -9.33 6.17 4.53
N ALA A 112 -10.14 6.74 3.64
CA ALA A 112 -10.55 6.08 2.41
C ALA A 112 -9.35 5.78 1.49
N GLU A 113 -8.45 6.75 1.30
CA GLU A 113 -7.23 6.57 0.52
C GLU A 113 -6.27 5.55 1.16
N ASN A 114 -6.16 5.56 2.49
CA ASN A 114 -5.38 4.57 3.23
C ASN A 114 -5.89 3.16 2.91
N ILE A 115 -7.20 2.90 3.03
CA ILE A 115 -7.79 1.59 2.71
C ILE A 115 -7.59 1.24 1.24
N ARG A 116 -7.72 2.21 0.32
CA ARG A 116 -7.48 1.98 -1.12
C ARG A 116 -6.04 1.51 -1.36
N ARG A 117 -5.03 2.22 -0.85
CA ARG A 117 -3.61 1.86 -1.01
C ARG A 117 -3.31 0.48 -0.45
N ILE A 118 -3.84 0.17 0.74
CA ILE A 118 -3.66 -1.14 1.38
C ILE A 118 -4.33 -2.25 0.57
N GLY A 119 -5.52 -2.01 0.00
CA GLY A 119 -6.19 -2.96 -0.88
C GLY A 119 -5.34 -3.32 -2.10
N GLU A 120 -4.73 -2.33 -2.74
CA GLU A 120 -3.81 -2.54 -3.88
C GLU A 120 -2.55 -3.32 -3.46
N VAL A 121 -1.93 -2.96 -2.34
CA VAL A 121 -0.73 -3.68 -1.85
C VAL A 121 -1.06 -5.12 -1.49
N ALA A 122 -2.19 -5.36 -0.81
CA ALA A 122 -2.64 -6.71 -0.49
C ALA A 122 -2.90 -7.53 -1.76
N ALA A 123 -3.47 -6.92 -2.79
CA ALA A 123 -3.68 -7.55 -4.09
C ALA A 123 -2.36 -7.94 -4.76
N LEU A 124 -1.36 -7.04 -4.79
CA LEU A 124 -0.03 -7.32 -5.32
C LEU A 124 0.69 -8.44 -4.55
N MET A 125 0.59 -8.44 -3.22
CA MET A 125 1.18 -9.48 -2.37
C MET A 125 0.54 -10.85 -2.63
N ALA A 126 -0.79 -10.89 -2.78
CA ALA A 126 -1.52 -12.10 -3.14
C ALA A 126 -1.16 -12.59 -4.55
N ASP A 127 -0.99 -11.68 -5.50
CA ASP A 127 -0.55 -12.01 -6.86
C ASP A 127 0.88 -12.57 -6.90
N ALA A 128 1.76 -12.05 -6.05
CA ALA A 128 3.10 -12.57 -5.82
C ALA A 128 3.13 -13.96 -5.12
N GLY A 129 1.96 -14.47 -4.69
CA GLY A 129 1.82 -15.80 -4.10
C GLY A 129 1.83 -15.83 -2.58
N ASN A 130 1.75 -14.68 -1.89
CA ASN A 130 1.67 -14.60 -0.43
C ASN A 130 0.23 -14.66 0.07
N ILE A 131 0.03 -15.20 1.28
CA ILE A 131 -1.21 -15.04 2.05
C ILE A 131 -1.07 -13.76 2.88
N CYS A 132 -1.66 -12.68 2.39
CA CYS A 132 -1.68 -11.39 3.06
C CYS A 132 -2.81 -11.36 4.10
N VAL A 133 -2.48 -11.03 5.34
CA VAL A 133 -3.45 -10.87 6.43
C VAL A 133 -3.51 -9.39 6.79
N THR A 134 -4.68 -8.78 6.76
CA THR A 134 -4.85 -7.34 7.02
C THR A 134 -5.70 -7.11 8.27
N ALA A 135 -5.33 -6.14 9.12
CA ALA A 135 -6.02 -5.86 10.38
C ALA A 135 -6.45 -4.39 10.50
N PHE A 136 -7.50 -3.99 9.76
CA PHE A 136 -7.94 -2.60 9.69
C PHE A 136 -9.35 -2.42 10.23
N ILE A 137 -9.62 -1.32 10.95
CA ILE A 137 -11.00 -1.01 11.41
C ILE A 137 -11.97 -1.00 10.23
N SER A 138 -11.55 -0.43 9.08
CA SER A 138 -12.27 -0.44 7.79
C SER A 138 -13.81 -0.39 7.92
N PRO A 139 -14.36 0.61 8.63
CA PRO A 139 -15.75 0.58 9.08
C PRO A 139 -16.74 0.71 7.91
N TYR A 140 -16.35 1.43 6.86
CA TYR A 140 -17.21 1.69 5.72
C TYR A 140 -17.18 0.53 4.73
N ARG A 141 -18.37 0.02 4.39
CA ARG A 141 -18.53 -1.07 3.42
C ARG A 141 -17.97 -0.71 2.05
N GLU A 142 -18.17 0.53 1.62
CA GLU A 142 -17.67 1.03 0.33
C GLU A 142 -16.14 0.92 0.22
N ASP A 143 -15.41 1.19 1.30
CA ASP A 143 -13.96 1.03 1.34
C ASP A 143 -13.53 -0.42 1.18
N ARG A 144 -14.23 -1.33 1.85
CA ARG A 144 -13.98 -2.78 1.76
C ARG A 144 -14.33 -3.32 0.38
N ASP A 145 -15.42 -2.85 -0.21
CA ASP A 145 -15.81 -3.21 -1.58
C ASP A 145 -14.78 -2.70 -2.60
N ARG A 146 -14.20 -1.51 -2.38
CA ARG A 146 -13.08 -1.01 -3.20
C ARG A 146 -11.85 -1.88 -3.06
N ALA A 147 -11.44 -2.23 -1.85
CA ALA A 147 -10.30 -3.13 -1.63
C ALA A 147 -10.53 -4.52 -2.25
N ARG A 148 -11.75 -5.06 -2.14
CA ARG A 148 -12.15 -6.33 -2.76
C ARG A 148 -12.00 -6.31 -4.28
N LYS A 149 -12.31 -5.18 -4.94
CA LYS A 149 -12.16 -5.03 -6.40
C LYS A 149 -10.72 -5.18 -6.88
N ALA A 150 -9.72 -4.90 -6.05
CA ALA A 150 -8.32 -5.07 -6.40
C ALA A 150 -7.90 -6.56 -6.49
N SER A 151 -8.58 -7.47 -5.78
CA SER A 151 -8.29 -8.92 -5.86
C SER A 151 -9.55 -9.79 -5.70
N PRO A 152 -10.54 -9.70 -6.61
CA PRO A 152 -11.90 -10.22 -6.38
C PRO A 152 -11.97 -11.71 -6.06
N ALA A 153 -11.19 -12.53 -6.77
CA ALA A 153 -11.18 -13.98 -6.61
C ALA A 153 -10.41 -14.48 -5.38
N ARG A 154 -9.62 -13.61 -4.74
CA ARG A 154 -8.66 -13.95 -3.68
C ARG A 154 -8.92 -13.22 -2.37
N PHE A 155 -10.02 -12.45 -2.29
CA PHE A 155 -10.32 -11.58 -1.16
C PHE A 155 -11.37 -12.20 -0.24
N HIS A 156 -10.95 -12.49 0.99
CA HIS A 156 -11.77 -13.10 2.03
C HIS A 156 -11.95 -12.09 3.17
N GLU A 157 -13.15 -11.53 3.28
CA GLU A 157 -13.49 -10.61 4.37
C GLU A 157 -13.88 -11.41 5.61
N ILE A 158 -13.25 -11.07 6.74
CA ILE A 158 -13.41 -11.75 8.03
C ILE A 158 -13.88 -10.71 9.04
N TYR A 159 -15.14 -10.81 9.43
CA TYR A 159 -15.71 -9.92 10.44
C TYR A 159 -15.36 -10.43 11.85
N VAL A 160 -14.55 -9.65 12.56
CA VAL A 160 -14.20 -9.90 13.95
C VAL A 160 -15.24 -9.19 14.84
N LYS A 161 -16.19 -9.99 15.32
CA LYS A 161 -17.26 -9.52 16.20
C LYS A 161 -16.87 -9.70 17.66
N ALA A 162 -16.91 -8.61 18.42
CA ALA A 162 -16.84 -8.58 19.87
C ALA A 162 -17.92 -7.63 20.38
N ASP A 163 -18.45 -7.90 21.58
CA ASP A 163 -19.42 -7.03 22.24
C ASP A 163 -18.71 -5.82 22.88
N LEU A 164 -19.48 -4.76 23.18
CA LEU A 164 -18.97 -3.53 23.79
C LEU A 164 -18.82 -3.66 25.31
#